data_AF-A0A496S332-F1
#
_entry.id   AF-A0A496S332-F1
#
_cell.length_a   1.000
_cell.length_b   1.000
_cell.length_c   1.000
_cell.angle_alpha   90.00
_cell.angle_beta   90.00
_cell.angle_gamma   90.00
#
_symmetry.space_group_name_H-M   'P 1'
#
loop_
_entity.id
_entity.type
_entity.pdbx_description
1 polymer ?
#
loop_
_entity_poly.entity_id
_entity_poly.type
_entity_poly.pdbx_seq_one_letter_code
_entity_poly.pdbx_strand_id
1 'polypeptide(L)'
;MGNDFRLLIEEKKGYFRKEEPPERYIHPLIFAYAIIDWAKEHNEWVLPIEYIKKGECLPGKSFNFSGKQVDKYLNTIHENYPQIINISRDAGLNKVIIQAKEPSEILKRYYQQAR
;
A
#
# COMPACT_ATOMS: atom_id res chain seq x y z
N MET A 1 5.47 -26.71 -7.40
CA MET A 1 5.59 -26.04 -8.71
C MET A 1 5.51 -24.55 -8.46
N GLY A 2 6.67 -23.89 -8.32
CA GLY A 2 6.73 -22.45 -8.08
C GLY A 2 6.61 -21.73 -9.40
N ASN A 3 5.50 -21.02 -9.63
CA ASN A 3 5.50 -19.97 -10.65
C ASN A 3 6.34 -18.83 -10.07
N ASP A 4 7.54 -18.65 -10.62
CA ASP A 4 8.39 -17.49 -10.33
C ASP A 4 7.66 -16.24 -10.81
N PHE A 5 7.37 -15.34 -9.88
CA PHE A 5 6.78 -14.04 -10.18
C PHE A 5 7.72 -13.26 -11.11
N ARG A 6 7.18 -12.69 -12.19
CA ARG A 6 7.96 -11.89 -13.14
C ARG A 6 7.48 -10.46 -13.08
N LEU A 7 8.36 -9.55 -12.64
CA LEU A 7 8.03 -8.13 -12.54
C LEU A 7 7.48 -7.54 -13.85
N LEU A 8 7.99 -8.02 -14.99
CA LEU A 8 7.57 -7.64 -16.33
C LEU A 8 7.20 -8.89 -17.14
N ILE A 9 6.05 -8.82 -17.82
CA ILE A 9 5.58 -9.82 -18.79
C ILE A 9 5.59 -9.18 -20.17
N GLU A 10 6.21 -9.84 -21.14
CA GLU A 10 6.12 -9.45 -22.56
C GLU A 10 4.75 -9.86 -23.11
N GLU A 11 3.94 -8.90 -23.55
CA GLU A 11 2.62 -9.17 -24.14
C GLU A 11 2.69 -9.30 -25.66
N LYS A 12 3.59 -8.54 -26.28
CA LYS A 12 3.92 -8.54 -27.71
C LYS A 12 5.40 -8.24 -27.84
N LYS A 13 6.01 -8.63 -28.96
CA LYS A 13 7.44 -8.39 -29.20
C LYS A 13 7.82 -6.92 -28.93
N GLY A 14 8.62 -6.69 -27.89
CA GLY A 14 9.06 -5.34 -27.48
C GLY A 14 8.06 -4.53 -26.63
N TYR A 15 6.92 -5.11 -26.23
CA TYR A 15 5.91 -4.48 -25.38
C TYR A 15 5.74 -5.26 -24.08
N PHE A 16 5.97 -4.59 -22.96
CA PHE A 16 5.94 -5.19 -21.63
C PHE A 16 4.87 -4.54 -20.76
N ARG A 17 4.22 -5.35 -19.92
CA ARG A 17 3.42 -4.86 -18.80
C ARG A 17 4.02 -5.28 -17.47
N LYS A 18 3.71 -4.53 -16.43
CA LYS A 18 3.96 -4.97 -15.06
C LYS A 18 2.99 -6.09 -14.70
N GLU A 19 3.49 -7.14 -14.08
CA GLU A 19 2.64 -8.16 -13.47
C GLU A 19 2.11 -7.66 -12.12
N GLU A 20 0.88 -8.03 -11.77
CA GLU A 20 0.34 -7.80 -10.43
C GLU A 20 1.07 -8.72 -9.46
N PRO A 21 1.77 -8.19 -8.43
CA PRO A 21 2.50 -9.03 -7.49
C PRO A 21 1.55 -9.89 -6.65
N PRO A 22 1.92 -11.15 -6.34
CA PRO A 22 1.16 -11.95 -5.39
C PRO A 22 1.15 -11.30 -4.01
N GLU A 23 0.02 -11.39 -3.30
CA GLU A 23 -0.20 -10.66 -2.05
C GLU A 23 0.83 -10.95 -0.95
N ARG A 24 1.50 -12.10 -1.00
CA ARG A 24 2.53 -12.49 -0.03
C ARG A 24 3.86 -11.72 -0.15
N TYR A 25 4.07 -10.96 -1.23
CA TYR A 25 5.37 -10.35 -1.51
C TYR A 25 5.63 -9.07 -0.73
N ILE A 26 4.60 -8.32 -0.36
CA ILE A 26 4.75 -7.05 0.34
C ILE A 26 4.06 -7.16 1.70
N HIS A 27 4.78 -6.87 2.77
CA HIS A 27 4.21 -6.89 4.10
C HIS A 27 3.27 -5.69 4.30
N PRO A 28 2.13 -5.81 5.01
CA PRO A 28 1.23 -4.69 5.26
C PRO A 28 1.88 -3.46 5.90
N LEU A 29 2.90 -3.65 6.75
CA LEU A 29 3.67 -2.53 7.32
C LEU A 29 4.50 -1.78 6.27
N ILE A 30 5.01 -2.46 5.23
CA ILE A 30 5.71 -1.79 4.12
C ILE A 30 4.72 -1.00 3.26
N PHE A 31 3.52 -1.55 3.05
CA PHE A 31 2.43 -0.82 2.40
C PHE A 31 2.06 0.45 3.19
N ALA A 32 1.90 0.33 4.51
CA ALA A 32 1.61 1.47 5.38
C ALA A 32 2.74 2.51 5.39
N TYR A 33 4.00 2.06 5.45
CA TYR A 33 5.18 2.92 5.37
C TYR A 33 5.12 3.82 4.13
N ALA A 34 4.86 3.26 2.96
CA ALA A 34 4.82 4.02 1.71
C ALA A 34 3.74 5.12 1.72
N ILE A 35 2.59 4.88 2.36
CA ILE A 35 1.53 5.90 2.51
C ILE A 35 2.01 7.03 3.41
N ILE A 36 2.65 6.70 4.54
CA ILE A 36 3.04 7.68 5.57
C ILE A 36 4.23 8.52 5.10
N ASP A 37 5.16 7.90 4.38
CA ASP A 37 6.31 8.59 3.77
C ASP A 37 5.83 9.65 2.77
N TRP A 38 4.96 9.24 1.85
CA TRP A 38 4.32 10.15 0.90
C TRP A 38 3.53 11.26 1.60
N ALA A 39 2.71 10.91 2.60
CA ALA A 39 1.90 11.85 3.36
C ALA A 39 2.73 12.90 4.10
N LYS A 40 3.88 12.49 4.65
CA LYS A 40 4.82 13.37 5.33
C LYS A 40 5.48 14.35 4.35
N GLU A 41 5.91 13.88 3.19
CA GLU A 41 6.51 14.72 2.14
C GLU A 41 5.52 15.78 1.61
N HIS A 42 4.24 15.44 1.50
CA HIS A 42 3.20 16.30 0.93
C HIS A 42 2.39 17.07 1.99
N ASN A 43 2.63 16.80 3.28
CA ASN A 43 1.86 17.32 4.41
C ASN A 43 0.33 17.02 4.30
N GLU A 44 -0.01 15.84 3.80
CA GLU A 44 -1.38 15.38 3.59
C GLU A 44 -1.70 14.15 4.44
N TRP A 45 -2.46 14.35 5.53
CA TRP A 45 -2.69 13.30 6.53
C TRP A 45 -4.06 12.60 6.43
N VAL A 46 -4.87 12.98 5.45
CA VAL A 46 -6.17 12.38 5.16
C VAL A 46 -6.29 12.16 3.67
N LEU A 47 -6.35 10.90 3.24
CA LEU A 47 -6.30 10.53 1.83
C LEU A 47 -7.55 9.77 1.40
N PRO A 48 -8.19 10.13 0.27
CA PRO A 48 -9.21 9.28 -0.34
C PRO A 48 -8.62 7.91 -0.70
N ILE A 49 -9.35 6.82 -0.46
CA ILE A 49 -8.89 5.46 -0.80
C ILE A 49 -8.59 5.33 -2.31
N GLU A 50 -9.40 5.95 -3.16
CA GLU A 50 -9.17 5.94 -4.61
C GLU A 50 -7.85 6.62 -5.01
N TYR A 51 -7.41 7.61 -4.23
CA TYR A 51 -6.12 8.25 -4.45
C TYR A 51 -4.96 7.32 -4.07
N ILE A 52 -5.08 6.54 -2.97
CA ILE A 52 -4.08 5.51 -2.62
C ILE A 52 -3.99 4.42 -3.71
N LYS A 53 -5.10 4.10 -4.37
CA LYS A 53 -5.15 3.11 -5.46
C LYS A 53 -4.47 3.59 -6.75
N LYS A 54 -4.69 4.85 -7.14
CA LYS A 54 -4.38 5.33 -8.51
C LYS A 54 -3.41 6.51 -8.55
N GLY A 55 -3.20 7.19 -7.42
CA GLY A 55 -2.33 8.35 -7.31
C GLY A 55 -0.89 8.04 -7.60
N GLU A 56 -0.15 9.07 -8.01
CA GLU A 56 1.28 8.94 -8.31
C GLU A 56 2.08 8.76 -7.03
N CYS A 57 3.15 7.95 -7.10
CA CYS A 57 4.01 7.60 -5.98
C CYS A 57 3.35 6.88 -4.79
N LEU A 58 2.03 6.67 -4.81
CA LEU A 58 1.29 5.90 -3.82
C LEU A 58 1.36 4.39 -4.09
N PRO A 59 1.23 3.54 -3.06
CA PRO A 59 1.57 2.12 -3.16
C PRO A 59 0.72 1.34 -4.16
N GLY A 60 -0.53 1.77 -4.45
CA GLY A 60 -1.35 1.13 -5.47
C GLY A 60 -0.67 1.15 -6.85
N LYS A 61 -0.21 2.32 -7.29
CA LYS A 61 0.48 2.49 -8.58
C LYS A 61 1.93 2.02 -8.51
N SER A 62 2.65 2.34 -7.43
CA SER A 62 4.07 2.02 -7.27
C SER A 62 4.35 0.51 -7.27
N PHE A 63 3.50 -0.26 -6.58
CA PHE A 63 3.62 -1.72 -6.53
C PHE A 63 2.75 -2.47 -7.55
N ASN A 64 2.02 -1.74 -8.41
CA ASN A 64 1.13 -2.31 -9.41
C ASN A 64 0.06 -3.24 -8.79
N PHE A 65 -0.54 -2.82 -7.68
CA PHE A 65 -1.59 -3.57 -7.01
C PHE A 65 -2.96 -3.32 -7.64
N SER A 66 -3.80 -4.34 -7.67
CA SER A 66 -5.21 -4.15 -7.99
C SER A 66 -5.94 -3.39 -6.87
N GLY A 67 -7.07 -2.76 -7.21
CA GLY A 67 -7.89 -2.07 -6.21
C GLY A 67 -8.34 -2.97 -5.06
N LYS A 68 -8.61 -4.26 -5.35
CA LYS A 68 -8.95 -5.27 -4.34
C LYS A 68 -7.80 -5.54 -3.37
N GLN A 69 -6.56 -5.65 -3.88
CA GLN A 69 -5.38 -5.83 -3.04
C GLN A 69 -5.17 -4.62 -2.14
N VAL A 70 -5.28 -3.40 -2.67
CA VAL A 70 -5.19 -2.17 -1.88
C VAL A 70 -6.23 -2.14 -0.76
N ASP A 71 -7.49 -2.45 -1.07
CA ASP A 71 -8.56 -2.50 -0.05
C ASP A 71 -8.25 -3.54 1.04
N LYS A 72 -7.72 -4.70 0.66
CA LYS A 72 -7.29 -5.74 1.60
C LYS A 72 -6.15 -5.27 2.50
N TYR A 73 -5.12 -4.64 1.95
CA TYR A 73 -4.03 -4.07 2.74
C TYR A 73 -4.53 -3.03 3.73
N LEU A 74 -5.35 -2.08 3.26
CA LEU A 74 -5.90 -1.03 4.12
C LEU A 74 -6.72 -1.60 5.27
N ASN A 75 -7.61 -2.58 5.00
CA ASN A 75 -8.37 -3.24 6.06
C ASN A 75 -7.47 -4.00 7.03
N THR A 76 -6.49 -4.74 6.52
CA THR A 76 -5.51 -5.48 7.35
C THR A 76 -4.76 -4.53 8.28
N ILE A 77 -4.35 -3.36 7.80
CA ILE A 77 -3.63 -2.38 8.61
C ILE A 77 -4.56 -1.72 9.62
N HIS A 78 -5.78 -1.35 9.21
CA HIS A 78 -6.77 -0.75 10.08
C HIS A 78 -7.14 -1.66 11.27
N GLU A 79 -7.32 -2.96 11.02
CA GLU A 79 -7.71 -3.95 12.03
C GLU A 79 -6.54 -4.31 12.98
N ASN A 80 -5.34 -4.53 12.44
CA ASN A 80 -4.21 -5.04 13.22
C ASN A 80 -3.31 -3.93 13.78
N TYR A 81 -3.36 -2.74 13.18
CA TYR A 81 -2.50 -1.60 13.52
C TYR A 81 -3.28 -0.27 13.50
N PRO A 82 -4.37 -0.14 14.30
CA PRO A 82 -5.22 1.04 14.28
C PRO A 82 -4.48 2.34 14.58
N GLN A 83 -3.37 2.29 15.34
CA GLN A 83 -2.50 3.43 15.62
C GLN A 83 -1.73 3.97 14.40
N ILE A 84 -1.72 3.24 13.28
CA ILE A 84 -1.04 3.61 12.05
C ILE A 84 -1.99 4.36 11.13
N ILE A 85 -3.12 3.75 10.80
CA ILE A 85 -4.19 4.35 10.00
C ILE A 85 -5.56 3.99 10.56
N ASN A 86 -6.52 4.89 10.32
CA ASN A 86 -7.94 4.64 10.52
C ASN A 86 -8.70 4.80 9.20
N ILE A 87 -9.75 4.03 8.97
CA ILE A 87 -10.59 4.15 7.78
C ILE A 87 -11.94 4.74 8.18
N SER A 88 -12.31 5.86 7.55
CA SER A 88 -13.65 6.43 7.65
C SER A 88 -14.41 6.15 6.35
N ARG A 89 -15.65 5.66 6.50
CA ARG A 89 -16.55 5.29 5.40
C ARG A 89 -17.86 6.07 5.56
N ASP A 90 -17.81 7.35 5.22
CA ASP A 90 -18.97 8.24 5.36
C ASP A 90 -19.57 8.50 3.97
N ALA A 91 -20.85 8.15 3.79
CA ALA A 91 -21.67 8.52 2.62
C ALA A 91 -20.98 8.39 1.23
N GLY A 92 -20.17 7.35 1.03
CA GLY A 92 -19.48 7.07 -0.24
C GLY A 92 -18.10 7.72 -0.40
N LEU A 93 -17.64 8.53 0.57
CA LEU A 93 -16.31 9.11 0.60
C LEU A 93 -15.41 8.31 1.54
N ASN A 94 -14.91 7.18 1.05
CA ASN A 94 -13.98 6.35 1.82
C ASN A 94 -12.60 7.03 1.88
N LYS A 95 -12.12 7.29 3.09
CA LYS A 95 -10.84 7.94 3.34
C LYS A 95 -10.02 7.22 4.40
N VAL A 96 -8.71 7.32 4.26
CA VAL A 96 -7.71 6.87 5.23
C VAL A 96 -7.25 8.09 6.00
N ILE A 97 -7.38 8.03 7.32
CA ILE A 97 -6.87 9.02 8.26
C ILE A 97 -5.56 8.47 8.82
N ILE A 98 -4.46 9.16 8.52
CA ILE A 98 -3.12 8.70 8.88
C ILE A 98 -2.81 9.18 10.30
N GLN A 99 -2.56 8.24 11.20
CA GLN A 99 -2.33 8.50 12.62
C GLN A 99 -0.84 8.53 12.96
N ALA A 100 -0.05 7.62 12.39
CA ALA A 100 1.40 7.62 12.54
C ALA A 100 2.03 8.85 11.86
N LYS A 101 2.98 9.49 12.55
CA LYS A 101 3.65 10.70 12.04
C LYS A 101 5.06 10.43 11.49
N GLU A 102 5.67 9.32 11.90
CA GLU A 102 7.04 9.00 11.56
C GLU A 102 7.13 7.68 10.79
N PRO A 103 7.45 7.69 9.47
CA PRO A 103 7.62 6.47 8.68
C PRO A 103 8.64 5.48 9.29
N SER A 104 9.69 6.02 9.91
CA SER A 104 10.76 5.21 10.52
C SER A 104 10.25 4.29 11.65
N GLU A 105 9.18 4.66 12.35
CA GLU A 105 8.57 3.81 13.38
C GLU A 105 7.92 2.56 12.78
N ILE A 106 7.39 2.68 11.57
CA ILE A 106 6.74 1.58 10.84
C ILE A 106 7.78 0.55 10.39
N LEU A 107 8.91 1.04 9.84
CA LEU A 107 10.02 0.17 9.45
C LEU A 107 10.62 -0.55 10.66
N LYS A 108 10.80 0.15 11.79
CA LYS A 108 11.27 -0.48 13.04
C LYS A 108 10.37 -1.63 13.47
N ARG A 109 9.04 -1.42 13.46
CA ARG A 109 8.07 -2.48 13.79
C ARG A 109 8.16 -3.66 12.82
N TYR A 110 8.29 -3.39 11.51
CA TYR A 110 8.45 -4.44 10.50
C TYR A 110 9.68 -5.32 10.75
N TYR A 111 10.85 -4.71 10.95
CA TYR A 111 12.09 -5.45 11.19
C TYR A 111 12.14 -6.15 12.55
N GLN A 112 11.35 -5.70 13.54
CA GLN A 112 11.20 -6.39 14.82
C GLN A 112 10.33 -7.65 14.70
N GLN A 113 9.33 -7.66 13.82
CA GLN A 113 8.49 -8.84 13.55
C GLN A 113 9.20 -9.90 12.68
N ALA A 114 10.23 -9.50 11.95
CA ALA A 114 11.01 -10.39 11.08
C ALA A 114 12.11 -11.17 11.83
N ARG A 115 12.20 -11.00 13.15
CA ARG A 115 13.09 -11.77 14.05
C ARG A 115 12.31 -12.91 14.70
#